data_AF-A0A7T7WGI0-F1
#
_entry.id   AF-A0A7T7WGI0-F1
#
_cell.length_a   1.000
_cell.length_b   1.000
_cell.length_c   1.000
_cell.angle_alpha   90.00
_cell.angle_beta   90.00
_cell.angle_gamma   90.00
#
_symmetry.space_group_name_H-M   'P 1'
#
loop_
_entity.id
_entity.type
_entity.pdbx_description
1 polymer ?
#
loop_
_entity_poly.entity_id
_entity_poly.type
_entity_poly.pdbx_seq_one_letter_code
_entity_poly.pdbx_strand_id
1 'polypeptide(L)'
;MRILYQFPLSHFCEKARWMLDYKELEYVAQNLMPGAHRAFARLKTGQNRLPILRDQERWIADSTKIALYLDEQYPEHRLLPAEASLRQQALDIDEITQELGRHVRRWMLAQALSHDHESMDILIGEKGYLRQFEKFSKPLLKTILTKGYALTEETLEQSKQFIKDSVEQLNQIRMEKEGPYLVGSRFSLADIAVCSILAPLLAIPGTPWERESFESMSDEYREYQSHLAELPLGQYIQKMYRNERNARVDWRGV
;
A
#
# COMPACT_ATOMS: atom_id res chain seq x y z
N MET A 1 -22.15 -6.13 -7.24
CA MET A 1 -21.22 -6.43 -6.13
C MET A 1 -19.84 -5.93 -6.52
N ARG A 2 -19.14 -5.24 -5.61
CA ARG A 2 -17.77 -4.75 -5.82
C ARG A 2 -16.76 -5.83 -5.41
N ILE A 3 -15.74 -6.03 -6.23
CA ILE A 3 -14.65 -6.95 -5.94
C ILE A 3 -13.34 -6.20 -6.10
N LEU A 4 -12.58 -6.11 -5.01
CA LEU A 4 -11.21 -5.61 -5.04
C LEU A 4 -10.25 -6.79 -5.20
N TYR A 5 -9.66 -6.93 -6.37
CA TYR A 5 -8.59 -7.89 -6.61
C TYR A 5 -7.28 -7.34 -6.06
N GLN A 6 -6.65 -8.09 -5.17
CA GLN A 6 -5.55 -7.58 -4.36
C GLN A 6 -4.46 -8.60 -4.02
N PHE A 7 -3.38 -8.08 -3.43
CA PHE A 7 -2.50 -8.84 -2.54
C PHE A 7 -2.59 -8.28 -1.12
N PRO A 8 -2.66 -9.14 -0.09
CA PRO A 8 -2.68 -8.73 1.32
C PRO A 8 -1.63 -7.68 1.68
N LEU A 9 -0.35 -7.96 1.37
CA LEU A 9 0.82 -7.14 1.70
C LEU A 9 1.04 -5.93 0.79
N SER A 10 0.18 -5.68 -0.19
CA SER A 10 0.36 -4.55 -1.12
C SER A 10 -0.20 -3.27 -0.51
N HIS A 11 0.67 -2.29 -0.25
CA HIS A 11 0.24 -0.97 0.22
C HIS A 11 -0.64 -0.21 -0.81
N PHE A 12 -0.46 -0.46 -2.11
CA PHE A 12 -1.39 0.05 -3.13
C PHE A 12 -2.77 -0.58 -3.01
N CYS A 13 -2.86 -1.85 -2.60
CA CYS A 13 -4.15 -2.49 -2.32
C CYS A 13 -4.73 -1.99 -1.00
N GLU A 14 -3.91 -1.75 0.02
CA GLU A 14 -4.34 -1.08 1.26
C GLU A 14 -4.95 0.29 0.98
N LYS A 15 -4.31 1.11 0.13
CA LYS A 15 -4.87 2.38 -0.36
C LYS A 15 -6.27 2.18 -0.93
N ALA A 16 -6.47 1.15 -1.77
CA ALA A 16 -7.79 0.84 -2.34
C ALA A 16 -8.82 0.37 -1.30
N ARG A 17 -8.40 -0.43 -0.31
CA ARG A 17 -9.25 -0.83 0.83
C ARG A 17 -9.70 0.39 1.63
N TRP A 18 -8.78 1.29 2.00
CA TRP A 18 -9.11 2.55 2.67
C TRP A 18 -10.13 3.37 1.89
N MET A 19 -9.95 3.53 0.56
CA MET A 19 -10.90 4.29 -0.25
C MET A 19 -12.30 3.67 -0.25
N LEU A 20 -12.41 2.34 -0.35
CA LEU A 20 -13.71 1.66 -0.31
C LEU A 20 -14.35 1.73 1.08
N ASP A 21 -13.54 1.53 2.13
CA ASP A 21 -13.98 1.57 3.52
C ASP A 21 -14.43 2.98 3.93
N TYR A 22 -13.67 4.03 3.59
CA TYR A 22 -14.00 5.43 3.87
C TYR A 22 -15.27 5.89 3.15
N LYS A 23 -15.52 5.36 1.94
CA LYS A 23 -16.76 5.61 1.22
C LYS A 23 -17.93 4.76 1.70
N GLU A 24 -17.72 3.93 2.72
CA GLU A 24 -18.70 3.02 3.29
C GLU A 24 -19.34 2.09 2.24
N LEU A 25 -18.55 1.68 1.24
CA LEU A 25 -19.01 0.76 0.20
C LEU A 25 -18.84 -0.69 0.63
N GLU A 26 -19.85 -1.52 0.36
CA GLU A 26 -19.70 -2.98 0.48
C GLU A 26 -18.87 -3.51 -0.69
N TYR A 27 -17.88 -4.35 -0.38
CA TYR A 27 -17.03 -5.03 -1.35
C TYR A 27 -16.46 -6.34 -0.81
N VAL A 28 -15.98 -7.17 -1.72
CA VAL A 28 -15.20 -8.38 -1.41
C VAL A 28 -13.74 -8.13 -1.77
N ALA A 29 -12.82 -8.38 -0.84
CA ALA A 29 -11.40 -8.43 -1.13
C ALA A 29 -11.02 -9.83 -1.62
N GLN A 30 -10.67 -9.96 -2.90
CA GLN A 30 -10.31 -11.22 -3.53
C GLN A 30 -8.80 -11.28 -3.77
N ASN A 31 -8.13 -12.18 -3.07
CA ASN A 31 -6.69 -12.39 -3.27
C ASN A 31 -6.42 -13.11 -4.58
N LEU A 32 -5.44 -12.62 -5.31
CA LEU A 32 -4.89 -13.34 -6.47
C LEU A 32 -3.55 -13.97 -6.11
N MET A 33 -3.18 -15.01 -6.86
CA MET A 33 -1.87 -15.62 -6.69
C MET A 33 -0.78 -14.82 -7.44
N PRO A 34 0.39 -14.59 -6.83
CA PRO A 34 1.58 -14.11 -7.53
C PRO A 34 1.88 -14.92 -8.79
N GLY A 35 2.38 -14.27 -9.84
CA GLY A 35 2.48 -14.86 -11.19
C GLY A 35 1.15 -14.89 -11.94
N ALA A 36 0.19 -15.69 -11.50
CA ALA A 36 -1.10 -15.91 -12.18
C ALA A 36 -1.92 -14.61 -12.33
N HIS A 37 -1.86 -13.73 -11.33
CA HIS A 37 -2.50 -12.40 -11.38
C HIS A 37 -2.15 -11.58 -12.63
N ARG A 38 -0.95 -11.75 -13.22
CA ARG A 38 -0.52 -10.93 -14.36
C ARG A 38 -1.37 -11.20 -15.59
N ALA A 39 -1.66 -12.47 -15.88
CA ALA A 39 -2.51 -12.85 -17.00
C ALA A 39 -3.95 -12.35 -16.80
N PHE A 40 -4.48 -12.54 -15.59
CA PHE A 40 -5.80 -12.03 -15.20
C PHE A 40 -5.90 -10.51 -15.35
N ALA A 41 -4.95 -9.78 -14.76
CA ALA A 41 -4.89 -8.33 -14.81
C ALA A 41 -4.79 -7.83 -16.26
N ARG A 42 -3.93 -8.45 -17.08
CA ARG A 42 -3.73 -8.07 -18.49
C ARG A 42 -5.01 -8.21 -19.28
N LEU A 43 -5.70 -9.35 -19.11
CA LEU A 43 -6.94 -9.65 -19.79
C LEU A 43 -8.06 -8.66 -19.42
N LYS A 44 -8.15 -8.25 -18.16
CA LYS A 44 -9.24 -7.40 -17.67
C LYS A 44 -8.99 -5.90 -17.82
N THR A 45 -7.73 -5.47 -17.79
CA THR A 45 -7.40 -4.04 -17.63
C THR A 45 -6.29 -3.55 -18.56
N GLY A 46 -5.67 -4.44 -19.33
CA GLY A 46 -4.51 -4.09 -20.16
C GLY A 46 -3.22 -3.87 -19.37
N GLN A 47 -3.22 -3.96 -18.04
CA GLN A 47 -2.00 -3.87 -17.20
C GLN A 47 -1.73 -5.15 -16.42
N ASN A 48 -0.55 -5.26 -15.80
CA ASN A 48 -0.13 -6.47 -15.07
C ASN A 48 -0.08 -6.26 -13.54
N ARG A 49 -0.78 -5.26 -13.02
CA ARG A 49 -0.63 -4.77 -11.64
C ARG A 49 -1.97 -4.75 -10.90
N LEU A 50 -1.86 -4.78 -9.58
CA LEU A 50 -2.95 -4.60 -8.62
C LEU A 50 -2.74 -3.27 -7.87
N PRO A 51 -3.78 -2.69 -7.25
CA PRO A 51 -5.17 -3.16 -7.16
C PRO A 51 -5.94 -3.10 -8.48
N ILE A 52 -6.99 -3.92 -8.59
CA ILE A 52 -8.03 -3.80 -9.61
C ILE A 52 -9.39 -3.83 -8.91
N LEU A 53 -10.21 -2.81 -9.11
CA LEU A 53 -11.60 -2.79 -8.70
C LEU A 53 -12.48 -3.26 -9.85
N ARG A 54 -13.28 -4.29 -9.61
CA ARG A 54 -14.45 -4.59 -10.44
C ARG A 54 -15.68 -4.05 -9.74
N ASP A 55 -16.37 -3.12 -10.39
CA ASP A 55 -17.66 -2.63 -9.94
C ASP A 55 -18.70 -2.91 -11.02
N GLN A 56 -19.58 -3.89 -10.75
CA GLN A 56 -20.51 -4.45 -11.72
C GLN A 56 -19.76 -4.96 -12.98
N GLU A 57 -19.95 -4.30 -14.12
CA GLU A 57 -19.31 -4.62 -15.40
C GLU A 57 -18.01 -3.84 -15.63
N ARG A 58 -17.75 -2.79 -14.84
CA ARG A 58 -16.58 -1.93 -15.01
C ARG A 58 -15.35 -2.51 -14.31
N TRP A 59 -14.20 -2.37 -14.98
CA TRP A 59 -12.90 -2.79 -14.47
C TRP A 59 -11.98 -1.57 -14.40
N ILE A 60 -11.57 -1.21 -13.19
CA ILE A 60 -10.74 -0.05 -12.91
C ILE A 60 -9.42 -0.54 -12.33
N ALA A 61 -8.36 -0.31 -13.09
CA ALA A 61 -6.98 -0.54 -12.69
C ALA A 61 -6.34 0.78 -12.24
N ASP A 62 -5.33 0.68 -11.38
CA ASP A 62 -4.60 1.79 -10.78
C ASP A 62 -5.33 2.44 -9.58
N SER A 63 -4.62 2.62 -8.47
CA SER A 63 -5.23 3.13 -7.23
C SER A 63 -5.73 4.57 -7.35
N THR A 64 -5.08 5.43 -8.12
CA THR A 64 -5.51 6.82 -8.34
C THR A 64 -6.74 6.85 -9.24
N LYS A 65 -6.75 6.03 -10.29
CA LYS A 65 -7.95 5.88 -11.15
C LYS A 65 -9.13 5.30 -10.39
N ILE A 66 -8.91 4.38 -9.46
CA ILE A 66 -9.95 3.88 -8.55
C ILE A 66 -10.49 5.05 -7.72
N ALA A 67 -9.64 5.91 -7.15
CA ALA A 67 -10.09 7.07 -6.37
C ALA A 67 -11.00 8.00 -7.19
N LEU A 68 -10.58 8.34 -8.42
CA LEU A 68 -11.32 9.19 -9.33
C LEU A 68 -12.67 8.58 -9.74
N TYR A 69 -12.67 7.29 -10.07
CA TYR A 69 -13.89 6.54 -10.40
C TYR A 69 -14.87 6.53 -9.21
N LEU A 70 -14.38 6.25 -8.02
CA LEU A 70 -15.22 6.17 -6.83
C LEU A 70 -15.86 7.51 -6.50
N ASP A 71 -15.15 8.63 -6.62
CA ASP A 71 -15.73 9.97 -6.40
C ASP A 71 -16.73 10.40 -7.49
N GLU A 72 -16.53 9.94 -8.73
CA GLU A 72 -17.49 10.19 -9.81
C GLU A 72 -18.78 9.39 -9.62
N GLN A 73 -18.69 8.12 -9.23
CA GLN A 73 -19.85 7.23 -9.12
C GLN A 73 -20.56 7.29 -7.76
N TYR A 74 -19.84 7.62 -6.69
CA TYR A 74 -20.33 7.68 -5.31
C TYR A 74 -19.92 9.03 -4.70
N PRO A 75 -20.68 10.10 -4.93
CA PRO A 75 -20.28 11.46 -4.54
C PRO A 75 -20.32 11.72 -3.03
N GLU A 76 -20.96 10.85 -2.24
CA GLU A 76 -20.90 10.85 -0.78
C GLU A 76 -19.48 10.52 -0.29
N HIS A 77 -19.05 11.13 0.82
CA HIS A 77 -17.71 10.94 1.38
C HIS A 77 -16.60 11.08 0.32
N ARG A 78 -16.51 12.26 -0.31
CA ARG A 78 -15.52 12.51 -1.39
C ARG A 78 -14.10 12.28 -0.89
N LEU A 79 -13.34 11.52 -1.67
CA LEU A 79 -11.91 11.32 -1.49
C LEU A 79 -11.13 12.57 -1.86
N LEU A 80 -11.64 13.37 -2.80
CA LEU A 80 -11.00 14.59 -3.27
C LEU A 80 -11.81 15.82 -2.85
N PRO A 81 -11.16 16.85 -2.29
CA PRO A 81 -11.82 18.11 -1.98
C PRO A 81 -12.55 18.71 -3.19
N ALA A 82 -13.67 19.40 -2.95
CA ALA A 82 -14.44 20.05 -4.01
C ALA A 82 -13.77 21.32 -4.55
N GLU A 83 -13.04 22.04 -3.69
CA GLU A 83 -12.28 23.22 -4.08
C GLU A 83 -11.10 22.81 -4.98
N ALA A 84 -10.97 23.45 -6.15
CA ALA A 84 -9.99 23.06 -7.16
C ALA A 84 -8.53 23.11 -6.67
N SER A 85 -8.18 24.09 -5.83
CA SER A 85 -6.82 24.24 -5.30
C SER A 85 -6.43 23.08 -4.38
N LEU A 86 -7.32 22.73 -3.45
CA LEU A 86 -7.16 21.62 -2.51
C LEU A 86 -7.25 20.28 -3.24
N ARG A 87 -8.12 20.19 -4.23
CA ARG A 87 -8.23 19.01 -5.10
C ARG A 87 -6.89 18.71 -5.78
N GLN A 88 -6.23 19.72 -6.31
CA GLN A 88 -4.93 19.56 -6.96
C GLN A 88 -3.85 19.17 -5.95
N GLN A 89 -3.78 19.83 -4.79
CA GLN A 89 -2.84 19.46 -3.73
C GLN A 89 -2.97 17.99 -3.30
N ALA A 90 -4.20 17.47 -3.21
CA ALA A 90 -4.42 16.07 -2.87
C ALA A 90 -3.93 15.11 -3.96
N LEU A 91 -4.07 15.47 -5.24
CA LEU A 91 -3.53 14.69 -6.36
C LEU A 91 -2.00 14.76 -6.42
N ASP A 92 -1.40 15.92 -6.14
CA ASP A 92 0.06 16.09 -6.14
C ASP A 92 0.71 15.23 -5.05
N ILE A 93 0.13 15.21 -3.84
CA ILE A 93 0.55 14.29 -2.77
C ILE A 93 0.37 12.84 -3.20
N ASP A 94 -0.75 12.51 -3.85
CA ASP A 94 -0.98 11.16 -4.34
C ASP A 94 0.09 10.73 -5.36
N GLU A 95 0.48 11.61 -6.27
CA GLU A 95 1.53 11.36 -7.26
C GLU A 95 2.90 11.12 -6.62
N ILE A 96 3.29 11.93 -5.62
CA ILE A 96 4.52 11.70 -4.82
C ILE A 96 4.49 10.28 -4.23
N THR A 97 3.37 9.89 -3.65
CA THR A 97 3.26 8.58 -2.99
C THR A 97 3.28 7.41 -3.98
N GLN A 98 2.93 7.61 -5.25
CA GLN A 98 2.99 6.55 -6.27
C GLN A 98 4.42 6.11 -6.57
N GLU A 99 5.36 7.05 -6.72
CA GLU A 99 6.77 6.73 -6.89
C GLU A 99 7.35 6.18 -5.58
N LEU A 100 7.08 6.85 -4.46
CA LEU A 100 7.53 6.42 -3.14
C LEU A 100 7.14 4.96 -2.85
N GLY A 101 5.90 4.57 -3.13
CA GLY A 101 5.44 3.19 -2.94
C GLY A 101 6.25 2.15 -3.74
N ARG A 102 6.77 2.51 -4.92
CA ARG A 102 7.65 1.61 -5.68
C ARG A 102 8.95 1.35 -4.95
N HIS A 103 9.54 2.38 -4.36
CA HIS A 103 10.77 2.29 -3.57
C HIS A 103 10.54 1.59 -2.23
N VAL A 104 9.47 1.93 -1.52
CA VAL A 104 9.05 1.23 -0.29
C VAL A 104 8.89 -0.26 -0.56
N ARG A 105 8.17 -0.65 -1.62
CA ARG A 105 8.01 -2.05 -2.00
C ARG A 105 9.35 -2.74 -2.25
N ARG A 106 10.26 -2.07 -2.98
CA ARG A 106 11.57 -2.65 -3.31
C ARG A 106 12.35 -2.94 -2.04
N TRP A 107 12.46 -1.96 -1.14
CA TRP A 107 13.21 -2.12 0.09
C TRP A 107 12.57 -3.15 1.02
N MET A 108 11.25 -3.11 1.21
CA MET A 108 10.54 -4.09 2.04
C MET A 108 10.67 -5.53 1.51
N LEU A 109 10.62 -5.73 0.19
CA LEU A 109 10.86 -7.04 -0.40
C LEU A 109 12.31 -7.51 -0.19
N ALA A 110 13.29 -6.61 -0.23
CA ALA A 110 14.68 -6.96 0.07
C ALA A 110 14.86 -7.38 1.53
N GLN A 111 14.22 -6.68 2.47
CA GLN A 111 14.23 -7.05 3.89
C GLN A 111 13.59 -8.43 4.11
N ALA A 112 12.39 -8.63 3.57
CA ALA A 112 11.66 -9.89 3.64
C ALA A 112 12.47 -11.08 3.07
N LEU A 113 13.00 -10.96 1.86
CA LEU A 113 13.74 -12.07 1.21
C LEU A 113 15.08 -12.40 1.85
N SER A 114 15.65 -11.47 2.60
CA SER A 114 16.96 -11.63 3.23
C SER A 114 16.86 -12.22 4.61
N HIS A 115 15.74 -11.99 5.32
CA HIS A 115 15.65 -12.35 6.73
C HIS A 115 14.36 -13.04 7.16
N ASP A 116 13.29 -13.07 6.35
CA ASP A 116 11.98 -13.55 6.79
C ASP A 116 11.37 -14.64 5.88
N HIS A 117 10.83 -15.68 6.51
CA HIS A 117 10.12 -16.76 5.83
C HIS A 117 8.59 -16.61 5.87
N GLU A 118 8.03 -15.85 6.82
CA GLU A 118 6.58 -15.77 7.05
C GLU A 118 5.89 -14.78 6.10
N SER A 119 6.52 -13.66 5.77
CA SER A 119 6.01 -12.72 4.75
C SER A 119 5.77 -13.35 3.38
N MET A 120 6.52 -14.41 3.04
CA MET A 120 6.27 -15.18 1.82
C MET A 120 4.98 -15.99 1.92
N ASP A 121 4.64 -16.52 3.09
CA ASP A 121 3.43 -17.29 3.32
C ASP A 121 2.19 -16.37 3.31
N ILE A 122 2.31 -15.15 3.85
CA ILE A 122 1.25 -14.11 3.74
C ILE A 122 1.05 -13.68 2.27
N LEU A 123 2.13 -13.53 1.50
CA LEU A 123 2.06 -13.16 0.08
C LEU A 123 1.43 -14.28 -0.77
N ILE A 124 1.69 -15.54 -0.44
CA ILE A 124 1.15 -16.72 -1.13
C ILE A 124 -0.28 -17.02 -0.66
N GLY A 125 -0.68 -16.50 0.50
CA GLY A 125 -1.98 -16.67 1.14
C GLY A 125 -1.99 -17.94 1.99
N GLU A 126 -2.40 -17.80 3.25
CA GLU A 126 -2.39 -18.86 4.29
C GLU A 126 -3.09 -20.18 3.87
N LYS A 127 -3.98 -20.14 2.84
CA LYS A 127 -4.82 -21.25 2.37
C LYS A 127 -4.52 -21.73 0.93
N GLY A 128 -3.43 -21.29 0.29
CA GLY A 128 -3.13 -21.60 -1.11
C GLY A 128 -2.56 -23.01 -1.35
N TYR A 129 -2.96 -23.68 -2.45
CA TYR A 129 -2.42 -24.97 -2.94
C TYR A 129 -0.87 -25.05 -3.02
N LEU A 130 -0.19 -23.90 -3.06
CA LEU A 130 1.27 -23.78 -3.11
C LEU A 130 2.00 -24.13 -1.80
N ARG A 131 1.32 -24.19 -0.65
CA ARG A 131 1.93 -24.64 0.62
C ARG A 131 2.52 -26.05 0.50
N GLN A 132 1.96 -26.87 -0.39
CA GLN A 132 2.41 -28.23 -0.68
C GLN A 132 3.71 -28.29 -1.50
N PHE A 133 4.10 -27.20 -2.16
CA PHE A 133 5.29 -27.09 -3.01
C PHE A 133 6.29 -26.02 -2.53
N GLU A 134 6.07 -25.46 -1.33
CA GLU A 134 6.82 -24.33 -0.76
C GLU A 134 8.34 -24.51 -0.77
N LYS A 135 8.84 -25.70 -0.40
CA LYS A 135 10.29 -25.90 -0.26
C LYS A 135 11.03 -25.92 -1.61
N PHE A 136 10.36 -26.34 -2.68
CA PHE A 136 10.97 -26.42 -4.03
C PHE A 136 10.81 -25.12 -4.83
N SER A 137 9.82 -24.28 -4.50
CA SER A 137 9.55 -23.01 -5.19
C SER A 137 10.31 -21.81 -4.60
N LYS A 138 10.72 -21.86 -3.32
CA LYS A 138 11.36 -20.73 -2.59
C LYS A 138 12.61 -20.13 -3.26
N PRO A 139 13.68 -20.87 -3.63
CA PRO A 139 14.88 -20.27 -4.25
C PRO A 139 14.61 -19.70 -5.65
N LEU A 140 13.70 -20.34 -6.39
CA LEU A 140 13.26 -19.85 -7.70
C LEU A 140 12.44 -18.56 -7.55
N LEU A 141 11.51 -18.52 -6.61
CA LEU A 141 10.69 -17.35 -6.30
C LEU A 141 11.56 -16.17 -5.83
N LYS A 142 12.54 -16.43 -4.94
CA LYS A 142 13.53 -15.43 -4.52
C LYS A 142 14.26 -14.86 -5.73
N THR A 143 14.76 -15.70 -6.63
CA THR A 143 15.47 -15.25 -7.84
C THR A 143 14.56 -14.43 -8.78
N ILE A 144 13.32 -14.85 -8.97
CA ILE A 144 12.33 -14.13 -9.79
C ILE A 144 12.02 -12.76 -9.18
N LEU A 145 11.83 -12.68 -7.87
CA LEU A 145 11.57 -11.42 -7.17
C LEU A 145 12.80 -10.51 -7.19
N THR A 146 14.00 -11.03 -6.90
CA THR A 146 15.26 -10.29 -6.98
C THR A 146 15.47 -9.67 -8.36
N LYS A 147 15.26 -10.43 -9.44
CA LYS A 147 15.39 -9.90 -10.81
C LYS A 147 14.25 -8.97 -11.17
N GLY A 148 13.00 -9.35 -10.87
CA GLY A 148 11.80 -8.61 -11.25
C GLY A 148 11.66 -7.24 -10.57
N TYR A 149 12.21 -7.09 -9.36
CA TYR A 149 12.22 -5.83 -8.62
C TYR A 149 13.57 -5.10 -8.65
N ALA A 150 14.57 -5.68 -9.33
CA ALA A 150 15.96 -5.25 -9.29
C ALA A 150 16.39 -5.02 -7.84
N LEU A 151 16.61 -6.10 -7.08
CA LEU A 151 17.10 -6.03 -5.70
C LEU A 151 18.63 -6.11 -5.69
N THR A 152 19.29 -5.15 -6.33
CA THR A 152 20.75 -4.98 -6.30
C THR A 152 21.13 -3.93 -5.26
N GLU A 153 22.34 -3.98 -4.73
CA GLU A 153 22.84 -2.99 -3.77
C GLU A 153 22.63 -1.54 -4.25
N GLU A 154 23.04 -1.23 -5.48
CA GLU A 154 22.86 0.10 -6.10
C GLU A 154 21.39 0.57 -6.09
N THR A 155 20.46 -0.26 -6.57
CA THR A 155 19.04 0.09 -6.65
C THR A 155 18.37 0.17 -5.28
N LEU A 156 18.88 -0.56 -4.29
CA LEU A 156 18.44 -0.49 -2.91
C LEU A 156 18.89 0.81 -2.28
N GLU A 157 20.15 1.22 -2.45
CA GLU A 157 20.63 2.53 -1.99
C GLU A 157 19.84 3.68 -2.63
N GLN A 158 19.62 3.64 -3.94
CA GLN A 158 18.76 4.61 -4.63
C GLN A 158 17.34 4.65 -4.02
N SER A 159 16.79 3.50 -3.65
CA SER A 159 15.46 3.44 -3.05
C SER A 159 15.42 3.96 -1.63
N LYS A 160 16.43 3.66 -0.82
CA LYS A 160 16.54 4.19 0.54
C LYS A 160 16.68 5.71 0.52
N GLN A 161 17.52 6.25 -0.37
CA GLN A 161 17.65 7.70 -0.54
C GLN A 161 16.34 8.34 -0.98
N PHE A 162 15.67 7.78 -1.99
CA PHE A 162 14.38 8.29 -2.46
C PHE A 162 13.30 8.27 -1.36
N ILE A 163 13.25 7.18 -0.57
CA ILE A 163 12.35 7.07 0.58
C ILE A 163 12.65 8.18 1.59
N LYS A 164 13.91 8.40 1.93
CA LYS A 164 14.34 9.44 2.87
C LYS A 164 13.90 10.83 2.39
N ASP A 165 14.21 11.19 1.15
CA ASP A 165 13.90 12.51 0.58
C ASP A 165 12.38 12.74 0.52
N SER A 166 11.62 11.72 0.11
CA SER A 166 10.16 11.81 0.05
C SER A 166 9.52 11.91 1.44
N VAL A 167 10.05 11.19 2.43
CA VAL A 167 9.58 11.27 3.82
C VAL A 167 9.87 12.64 4.40
N GLU A 168 11.04 13.21 4.14
CA GLU A 168 11.38 14.58 4.56
C GLU A 168 10.41 15.60 3.94
N GLN A 169 10.14 15.51 2.64
CA GLN A 169 9.17 16.36 1.96
C GLN A 169 7.76 16.23 2.56
N LEU A 170 7.26 15.01 2.74
CA LEU A 170 5.93 14.76 3.32
C LEU A 170 5.85 15.19 4.79
N ASN A 171 6.95 15.07 5.54
CA ASN A 171 7.03 15.53 6.92
C ASN A 171 6.98 17.05 7.00
N GLN A 172 7.67 17.75 6.10
CA GLN A 172 7.57 19.20 6.00
C GLN A 172 6.13 19.64 5.68
N ILE A 173 5.48 18.99 4.71
CA ILE A 173 4.06 19.22 4.40
C ILE A 173 3.19 19.03 5.65
N ARG A 174 3.43 17.96 6.44
CA ARG A 174 2.65 17.72 7.66
C ARG A 174 2.90 18.79 8.74
N MET A 175 4.12 19.26 8.89
CA MET A 175 4.50 20.28 9.89
C MET A 175 3.89 21.66 9.58
N GLU A 176 3.76 22.01 8.31
CA GLU A 176 3.17 23.28 7.88
C GLU A 176 1.64 23.33 8.02
N LYS A 177 0.98 22.19 8.25
CA LYS A 177 -0.48 22.10 8.36
C LYS A 177 -0.93 22.21 9.81
N GLU A 178 -1.68 23.27 10.11
CA GLU A 178 -2.35 23.48 11.40
C GLU A 178 -3.53 22.51 11.62
N GLY A 179 -4.09 21.97 10.54
CA GLY A 179 -5.27 21.10 10.57
C GLY A 179 -4.98 19.62 10.88
N PRO A 180 -6.04 18.83 11.16
CA PRO A 180 -5.91 17.40 11.48
C PRO A 180 -5.53 16.53 10.28
N TYR A 181 -5.60 17.06 9.06
CA TYR A 181 -5.37 16.35 7.79
C TYR A 181 -4.31 17.07 6.94
N LEU A 182 -3.79 16.38 5.91
CA LEU A 182 -2.77 16.91 5.02
C LEU A 182 -3.31 17.97 4.05
N VAL A 183 -4.57 17.84 3.65
CA VAL A 183 -5.20 18.77 2.70
C VAL A 183 -6.61 19.12 3.15
N GLY A 184 -6.91 20.41 3.21
CA GLY A 184 -8.22 20.90 3.64
C GLY A 184 -8.55 20.56 5.09
N SER A 185 -9.85 20.48 5.40
CA SER A 185 -10.36 20.25 6.75
C SER A 185 -10.98 18.86 6.97
N ARG A 186 -10.92 17.98 5.96
CA ARG A 186 -11.52 16.63 6.00
C ARG A 186 -10.52 15.60 5.51
N PHE A 187 -10.67 14.38 6.02
CA PHE A 187 -9.90 13.22 5.58
C PHE A 187 -10.12 12.97 4.07
N SER A 188 -9.04 12.68 3.35
CA SER A 188 -9.02 12.69 1.89
C SER A 188 -8.04 11.66 1.30
N LEU A 189 -7.98 11.59 -0.03
CA LEU A 189 -7.03 10.79 -0.78
C LEU A 189 -5.57 11.08 -0.38
N ALA A 190 -5.24 12.33 -0.06
CA ALA A 190 -3.89 12.71 0.36
C ALA A 190 -3.47 11.93 1.62
N ASP A 191 -4.35 11.93 2.62
CA ASP A 191 -4.16 11.26 3.89
C ASP A 191 -4.09 9.73 3.70
N ILE A 192 -5.04 9.17 2.93
CA ILE A 192 -5.08 7.75 2.59
C ILE A 192 -3.79 7.30 1.89
N ALA A 193 -3.34 8.07 0.90
CA ALA A 193 -2.18 7.75 0.09
C ALA A 193 -0.90 7.72 0.95
N VAL A 194 -0.65 8.78 1.74
CA VAL A 194 0.51 8.83 2.63
C VAL A 194 0.47 7.70 3.66
N CYS A 195 -0.66 7.50 4.33
CA CYS A 195 -0.79 6.49 5.38
C CYS A 195 -0.60 5.07 4.83
N SER A 196 -1.30 4.72 3.74
CA SER A 196 -1.22 3.37 3.17
C SER A 196 0.16 3.05 2.62
N ILE A 197 0.81 4.00 1.94
CA ILE A 197 2.12 3.79 1.30
C ILE A 197 3.25 3.66 2.32
N LEU A 198 3.21 4.40 3.43
CA LEU A 198 4.26 4.37 4.47
C LEU A 198 3.99 3.38 5.61
N ALA A 199 2.78 2.82 5.73
CA ALA A 199 2.47 1.82 6.75
C ALA A 199 3.45 0.62 6.83
N PRO A 200 3.97 0.07 5.71
CA PRO A 200 4.96 -1.00 5.77
C PRO A 200 6.23 -0.62 6.54
N LEU A 201 6.59 0.66 6.61
CA LEU A 201 7.80 1.14 7.30
C LEU A 201 7.58 1.42 8.79
N LEU A 202 6.34 1.35 9.26
CA LEU A 202 5.96 1.64 10.65
C LEU A 202 5.50 0.41 11.43
N ALA A 203 5.34 -0.72 10.75
CA ALA A 203 4.79 -1.97 11.30
C ALA A 203 3.47 -1.76 12.09
N ILE A 204 2.51 -1.09 11.47
CA ILE A 204 1.25 -0.70 12.12
C ILE A 204 0.49 -1.95 12.65
N PRO A 205 0.13 -2.01 13.94
CA PRO A 205 -0.61 -3.14 14.51
C PRO A 205 -1.94 -3.43 13.80
N GLY A 206 -2.31 -4.70 13.69
CA GLY A 206 -3.56 -5.12 13.04
C GLY A 206 -3.56 -4.99 11.51
N THR A 207 -2.43 -4.60 10.92
CA THR A 207 -2.21 -4.60 9.47
C THR A 207 -1.34 -5.80 9.07
N PRO A 208 -1.28 -6.16 7.78
CA PRO A 208 -0.38 -7.20 7.29
C PRO A 208 1.11 -6.97 7.61
N TRP A 209 1.49 -5.76 8.05
CA TRP A 209 2.88 -5.37 8.32
C TRP A 209 3.22 -5.31 9.81
N GLU A 210 2.34 -5.77 10.69
CA GLU A 210 2.63 -5.76 12.12
C GLU A 210 3.92 -6.51 12.46
N ARG A 211 4.59 -6.07 13.54
CA ARG A 211 5.95 -6.51 13.88
C ARG A 211 6.10 -8.03 14.00
N GLU A 212 5.07 -8.72 14.49
CA GLU A 212 5.05 -10.19 14.58
C GLU A 212 5.18 -10.86 13.21
N SER A 213 4.60 -10.26 12.16
CA SER A 213 4.72 -10.77 10.79
C SER A 213 6.11 -10.55 10.17
N PHE A 214 7.00 -9.83 10.86
CA PHE A 214 8.29 -9.36 10.36
C PHE A 214 9.35 -9.33 11.49
N GLU A 215 9.35 -10.30 12.40
CA GLU A 215 10.23 -10.27 13.59
C GLU A 215 11.72 -10.29 13.23
N SER A 216 12.06 -10.85 12.07
CA SER A 216 13.44 -11.04 11.63
C SER A 216 14.01 -9.91 10.76
N MET A 217 13.35 -8.75 10.65
CA MET A 217 13.88 -7.63 9.85
C MET A 217 15.28 -7.18 10.29
N SER A 218 16.03 -6.48 9.42
CA SER A 218 17.39 -6.03 9.74
C SER A 218 17.41 -4.93 10.82
N ASP A 219 18.57 -4.70 11.44
CA ASP A 219 18.78 -3.56 12.35
C ASP A 219 18.57 -2.23 11.63
N GLU A 220 19.04 -2.09 10.39
CA GLU A 220 18.82 -0.90 9.55
C GLU A 220 17.32 -0.57 9.40
N TYR A 221 16.47 -1.59 9.19
CA TYR A 221 15.02 -1.38 9.12
C TYR A 221 14.47 -0.90 10.47
N ARG A 222 14.89 -1.52 11.58
CA ARG A 222 14.43 -1.14 12.94
C ARG A 222 14.83 0.28 13.31
N GLU A 223 16.05 0.69 12.97
CA GLU A 223 16.55 2.06 13.17
C GLU A 223 15.71 3.05 12.38
N TYR A 224 15.48 2.78 11.08
CA TYR A 224 14.67 3.66 10.24
C TYR A 224 13.20 3.71 10.68
N GLN A 225 12.61 2.57 11.07
CA GLN A 225 11.26 2.52 11.62
C GLN A 225 11.14 3.41 12.86
N SER A 226 12.11 3.31 13.77
CA SER A 226 12.13 4.11 15.00
C SER A 226 12.24 5.59 14.68
N HIS A 227 13.15 5.95 13.77
CA HIS A 227 13.30 7.31 13.27
C HIS A 227 11.99 7.85 12.68
N LEU A 228 11.36 7.11 11.76
CA LEU A 228 10.11 7.53 11.11
C LEU A 228 8.99 7.69 12.15
N ALA A 229 8.89 6.79 13.13
CA ALA A 229 7.88 6.85 14.18
C ALA A 229 8.00 8.10 15.08
N GLU A 230 9.21 8.64 15.24
CA GLU A 230 9.47 9.86 16.01
C GLU A 230 9.10 11.15 15.26
N LEU A 231 9.10 11.11 13.92
CA LEU A 231 8.74 12.27 13.09
C LEU A 231 7.25 12.65 13.26
N PRO A 232 6.90 13.95 13.14
CA PRO A 232 5.51 14.40 13.07
C PRO A 232 4.67 13.63 12.04
N LEU A 233 5.25 13.28 10.89
CA LEU A 233 4.62 12.44 9.87
C LEU A 233 4.28 11.04 10.39
N GLY A 234 5.22 10.35 11.06
CA GLY A 234 5.00 9.00 11.57
C GLY A 234 3.94 8.98 12.67
N GLN A 235 4.00 9.92 13.61
CA GLN A 235 2.98 10.09 14.65
C GLN A 235 1.60 10.37 14.04
N TYR A 236 1.55 11.19 12.99
CA TYR A 236 0.33 11.45 12.23
C TYR A 236 -0.21 10.17 11.57
N ILE A 237 0.61 9.37 10.90
CA ILE A 237 0.19 8.10 10.27
C ILE A 237 -0.37 7.13 11.32
N GLN A 238 0.32 6.95 12.45
CA GLN A 238 -0.16 6.11 13.54
C GLN A 238 -1.51 6.59 14.11
N LYS A 239 -1.71 7.91 14.20
CA LYS A 239 -2.99 8.50 14.60
C LYS A 239 -4.09 8.22 13.57
N MET A 240 -3.81 8.37 12.28
CA MET A 240 -4.80 8.10 11.21
C MET A 240 -5.20 6.62 11.19
N TYR A 241 -4.27 5.69 11.36
CA TYR A 241 -4.63 4.27 11.45
C TYR A 241 -5.52 3.94 12.66
N ARG A 242 -5.29 4.59 13.81
CA ARG A 242 -6.13 4.40 14.99
C ARG A 242 -7.53 5.00 14.85
N ASN A 243 -7.67 6.13 14.17
CA ASN A 243 -8.90 6.92 14.20
C ASN A 243 -9.73 6.82 12.92
N GLU A 244 -9.07 6.73 11.76
CA GLU A 244 -9.71 6.85 10.44
C GLU A 244 -9.82 5.53 9.70
N ARG A 245 -8.94 4.54 9.98
CA ARG A 245 -8.86 3.31 9.18
C ARG A 245 -10.19 2.58 9.07
N ASN A 246 -10.87 2.36 10.21
CA ASN A 246 -12.21 1.77 10.31
C ASN A 246 -12.49 0.64 9.28
N ALA A 247 -11.62 -0.37 9.24
CA ALA A 247 -11.67 -1.41 8.21
C ALA A 247 -12.99 -2.19 8.24
N ARG A 248 -13.64 -2.33 7.08
CA ARG A 248 -14.92 -3.06 6.94
C ARG A 248 -14.72 -4.47 6.39
N VAL A 249 -13.56 -4.75 5.82
CA VAL A 249 -13.18 -6.04 5.24
C VAL A 249 -11.79 -6.43 5.74
N ASP A 250 -11.61 -7.71 6.10
CA ASP A 250 -10.30 -8.25 6.49
C ASP A 250 -9.35 -8.23 5.29
N TRP A 251 -8.13 -7.73 5.51
CA TRP A 251 -7.07 -7.70 4.51
C TRP A 251 -6.68 -9.10 4.02
N ARG A 252 -6.92 -10.14 4.80
CA ARG A 252 -6.73 -11.55 4.42
C ARG A 252 -7.66 -11.97 3.28
N GLY A 253 -8.71 -11.20 2.99
CA GLY A 253 -9.67 -11.50 1.95
C GLY A 253 -10.60 -12.67 2.31
N VAL A 254 -11.45 -13.03 1.35
CA VAL A 254 -12.37 -14.17 1.43
C VAL A 254 -11.85 -15.33 0.59
#